data_AF-A0A9P8UFV9-F1
#
_entry.id   AF-A0A9P8UFV9-F1
#
_cell.length_a   1.000
_cell.length_b   1.000
_cell.length_c   1.000
_cell.angle_alpha   90.00
_cell.angle_beta   90.00
_cell.angle_gamma   90.00
#
_symmetry.space_group_name_H-M   'P 1'
#
loop_
_entity.id
_entity.type
_entity.pdbx_description
1 polymer ?
#
loop_
_entity_poly.entity_id
_entity_poly.type
_entity_poly.pdbx_seq_one_letter_code
_entity_poly.pdbx_strand_id
1 'polypeptide(L)' 'MPTPIDNALRSKNAFLGFAGIVTAAAVYAIWGGDMFPTASDPTGNPESWTREEMRRWLAAVSISQLATKVG' A
#
# COMPACT_ATOMS: atom_id res chain seq x y z
N MET A 1 -20.21 -23.17 -35.41
CA MET A 1 -20.66 -23.75 -34.13
C MET A 1 -19.86 -23.05 -33.06
N PRO A 2 -20.46 -22.26 -32.15
CA PRO A 2 -19.70 -21.64 -31.07
C PRO A 2 -19.26 -22.73 -30.10
N THR A 3 -17.96 -22.84 -29.85
CA THR A 3 -17.42 -23.80 -28.89
C THR A 3 -17.61 -23.29 -27.45
N PRO A 4 -17.53 -24.17 -26.44
CA PRO A 4 -17.59 -23.74 -25.04
C PRO A 4 -16.54 -22.66 -24.68
N ILE A 5 -15.36 -22.71 -25.32
CA ILE A 5 -14.29 -21.71 -25.17
C ILE A 5 -14.72 -20.34 -25.71
N ASP A 6 -15.41 -20.28 -26.85
CA ASP A 6 -15.88 -19.01 -27.44
C ASP A 6 -16.91 -18.32 -26.54
N ASN A 7 -17.74 -19.09 -25.84
CA ASN A 7 -18.71 -18.58 -24.88
C ASN A 7 -18.05 -18.11 -23.58
N ALA A 8 -17.02 -18.80 -23.10
CA ALA A 8 -16.24 -18.39 -21.93
C ALA A 8 -15.51 -17.06 -22.19
N LEU A 9 -14.89 -16.92 -23.37
CA LEU A 9 -14.21 -15.69 -23.80
C LEU A 9 -15.17 -14.51 -23.99
N ARG A 10 -16.45 -14.77 -24.29
CA ARG A 10 -17.50 -13.76 -24.43
C ARG A 10 -18.31 -13.53 -23.14
N SER A 11 -17.84 -14.03 -22.00
CA SER A 11 -18.54 -13.90 -20.73
C SER A 11 -18.52 -12.45 -20.20
N LYS A 12 -19.58 -11.71 -20.53
CA LYS A 12 -19.81 -10.36 -20.00
C LYS A 12 -19.87 -10.33 -18.46
N ASN A 13 -20.38 -11.39 -17.86
CA ASN A 13 -20.51 -11.49 -16.40
C ASN A 13 -19.15 -11.64 -15.72
N ALA A 14 -18.24 -12.42 -16.32
CA ALA A 14 -16.87 -12.55 -15.80
C ALA A 14 -16.11 -11.22 -15.91
N PHE A 15 -16.28 -10.50 -17.03
CA PHE A 15 -15.70 -9.17 -17.19
C PHE A 15 -16.24 -8.18 -16.16
N LEU A 16 -17.56 -8.09 -15.97
CA LEU A 16 -18.17 -7.19 -14.99
C LEU A 16 -17.76 -7.53 -13.55
N GLY A 17 -17.68 -8.81 -13.20
CA GLY A 17 -17.21 -9.25 -11.89
C GLY A 17 -15.74 -8.86 -11.64
N PHE A 18 -14.86 -9.13 -12.59
CA PHE A 18 -13.45 -8.74 -12.52
C PHE A 18 -13.29 -7.23 -12.42
N ALA A 19 -13.93 -6.48 -13.32
CA ALA A 19 -13.87 -5.02 -13.33
C ALA A 19 -14.39 -4.41 -12.02
N GLY A 20 -15.47 -4.98 -11.45
CA GLY A 20 -16.00 -4.58 -10.16
C GLY A 20 -14.99 -4.76 -9.01
N ILE A 21 -14.34 -5.93 -8.94
CA ILE A 21 -13.32 -6.21 -7.92
C ILE A 21 -12.12 -5.27 -8.06
N VAL A 22 -11.60 -5.11 -9.28
CA VAL A 22 -10.45 -4.23 -9.55
C VAL A 22 -10.78 -2.78 -9.20
N THR A 23 -11.98 -2.31 -9.54
CA THR A 23 -12.43 -0.94 -9.21
C THR A 23 -12.53 -0.75 -7.70
N ALA A 24 -13.10 -1.73 -6.97
CA ALA A 24 -13.17 -1.68 -5.51
C ALA A 24 -11.77 -1.68 -4.88
N ALA A 25 -10.85 -2.50 -5.37
CA ALA A 25 -9.46 -2.52 -4.91
C ALA A 25 -8.74 -1.19 -5.20
N ALA A 26 -8.99 -0.56 -6.35
CA ALA A 26 -8.42 0.74 -6.68
C ALA A 26 -8.94 1.85 -5.77
N VAL A 27 -10.26 1.90 -5.51
CA VAL A 27 -10.84 2.85 -4.54
C VAL A 27 -10.23 2.64 -3.15
N TYR A 28 -10.09 1.37 -2.73
CA TYR A 28 -9.44 1.03 -1.47
C TYR A 28 -7.95 1.39 -1.44
N ALA A 29 -7.21 1.27 -2.55
CA ALA A 29 -5.80 1.64 -2.59
C ALA A 29 -5.57 3.17 -2.45
N ILE A 30 -6.54 3.98 -2.87
CA ILE A 30 -6.44 5.45 -2.77
C ILE A 30 -6.86 5.95 -1.38
N TRP A 31 -7.88 5.34 -0.77
CA TRP A 31 -8.49 5.85 0.47
C TRP A 31 -8.38 4.92 1.68
N GLY A 32 -8.06 3.64 1.46
CA GLY A 32 -8.02 2.58 2.46
C GLY A 32 -6.68 2.49 3.18
N GLY A 33 -6.19 3.60 3.71
CA GLY A 33 -5.08 3.67 4.67
C GLY A 33 -3.80 2.89 4.32
N ASP A 34 -2.94 2.68 5.32
CA ASP A 34 -1.75 1.84 5.18
C ASP A 34 -2.16 0.35 5.15
N MET A 35 -2.03 -0.29 3.98
CA MET A 35 -2.33 -1.71 3.75
C MET A 35 -1.41 -2.65 4.54
N PHE A 36 -0.25 -2.14 4.96
CA PHE A 36 0.70 -2.85 5.82
C PHE A 36 0.85 -2.04 7.11
N PRO A 37 0.74 -2.66 8.29
CA PRO A 37 1.00 -1.95 9.53
C PRO A 37 2.43 -1.41 9.48
N THR A 38 2.56 -0.08 9.43
CA THR A 38 3.86 0.58 9.55
C THR A 38 4.48 0.14 10.86
N ALA A 39 5.67 -0.46 10.78
CA ALA A 39 6.37 -0.97 11.95
C ALA A 39 6.45 0.14 12.99
N SER A 40 6.02 -0.16 14.22
CA SER A 40 6.02 0.77 15.34
C SER A 40 7.38 1.47 15.44
N ASP A 41 7.37 2.79 15.57
CA ASP A 41 8.60 3.57 15.69
C ASP A 41 9.41 3.06 16.91
N PRO A 42 10.76 2.95 16.81
CA PRO A 42 11.55 2.42 17.91
C PRO A 42 11.41 3.34 19.12
N THR A 43 10.94 2.78 20.24
CA THR A 43 10.75 3.49 21.51
C THR A 43 11.77 2.98 22.54
N GLY A 44 12.31 3.86 23.37
CA GLY A 44 13.29 3.50 24.42
C GLY A 44 14.68 4.09 24.20
N ASN A 45 15.72 3.43 24.76
CA ASN A 45 17.10 3.95 24.77
C ASN A 45 17.77 3.82 23.38
N PRO A 46 18.18 4.93 22.73
CA PRO A 46 18.79 4.92 21.39
C PRO A 46 20.07 4.10 21.26
N GLU A 47 20.82 3.93 22.35
CA GLU A 47 22.07 3.16 22.33
C GLU A 47 21.86 1.65 22.20
N SER A 48 20.64 1.18 22.50
CA SER A 48 20.25 -0.22 22.37
C SER A 48 19.60 -0.54 21.03
N TRP A 49 19.38 0.47 20.18
CA TRP A 49 18.72 0.28 18.89
C TRP A 49 19.58 -0.54 17.93
N THR A 50 18.91 -1.41 17.21
CA THR A 50 19.51 -2.05 16.05
C THR A 50 19.78 -1.01 14.96
N ARG A 51 20.75 -1.29 14.08
CA ARG A 51 21.08 -0.39 12.96
C ARG A 51 19.87 -0.03 12.09
N GLU A 52 18.91 -0.93 11.97
CA GLU A 52 17.70 -0.75 11.17
C GLU A 52 16.70 0.20 11.84
N GLU A 53 16.54 0.11 13.17
CA GLU A 53 15.73 1.04 13.96
C GLU A 53 16.29 2.46 13.92
N MET A 54 17.61 2.60 14.10
CA MET A 54 18.29 3.90 14.00
C MET A 54 18.13 4.53 12.61
N ARG A 55 18.24 3.73 11.54
CA ARG A 55 18.04 4.18 10.16
C ARG A 55 16.62 4.68 9.91
N ARG A 56 15.61 3.98 10.42
CA ARG A 56 14.19 4.37 10.29
C ARG A 56 13.89 5.66 11.03
N TRP A 57 14.35 5.77 12.27
CA TRP A 57 14.17 6.97 13.07
C TRP A 57 14.84 8.20 12.42
N LEU A 58 16.08 8.05 11.93
CA LEU A 58 16.79 9.14 11.23
C LEU A 58 16.06 9.59 9.96
N ALA A 59 15.47 8.67 9.19
CA ALA A 59 14.68 9.00 8.02
C ALA A 59 13.46 9.86 8.40
N ALA A 60 12.72 9.48 9.45
CA ALA A 60 11.57 10.24 9.95
C ALA A 60 11.96 11.65 10.44
N VAL A 61 13.03 11.76 11.24
CA VAL A 61 13.51 13.05 11.75
C VAL A 61 13.98 13.96 10.61
N SER A 62 14.70 13.42 9.61
CA SER A 62 15.18 14.23 8.49
C SER A 62 14.03 14.86 7.70
N ILE A 63 12.93 14.13 7.49
CA ILE A 63 11.73 14.61 6.80
C ILE A 63 11.05 15.72 7.62
N SER A 64 10.94 15.55 8.94
CA SER A 64 10.35 16.55 9.84
C SER A 64 11.16 17.88 9.87
N GLN A 65 12.49 17.78 9.88
CA GLN A 65 13.37 18.96 9.83
C GLN A 65 13.27 19.70 8.49
N LEU A 66 13.11 18.98 7.38
CA LEU A 66 12.90 19.58 6.07
C LEU A 66 11.54 20.30 5.99
N ALA A 67 10.47 19.73 6.56
CA ALA A 67 9.16 20.38 6.60
C ALA A 67 9.17 21.69 7.41
N THR A 68 9.98 21.75 8.49
CA THR A 68 10.09 22.95 9.34
C THR A 68 10.91 24.07 8.69
N LYS A 69 11.78 23.75 7.73
CA LYS A 69 12.68 24.73 7.08
C LYS A 69 12.09 25.36 5.81
N VAL A 70 10.95 24.86 5.33
CA VAL A 70 10.28 25.31 4.10
C VAL A 70 8.99 26.12 4.41
N GLY A 71 8.64 26.30 5.69
CA GLY A 71 7.68 27.29 6.17
C GLY A 71 8.38 28.57 6.63
#